data_AF-A0A965VK87-F1
#
_entry.id   AF-A0A965VK87-F1
#
_cell.length_a   1.000
_cell.length_b   1.000
_cell.length_c   1.000
_cell.angle_alpha   90.00
_cell.angle_beta   90.00
_cell.angle_gamma   90.00
#
_symmetry.space_group_name_H-M   'P 1'
#
loop_
_entity.id
_entity.type
_entity.pdbx_description
1 polymer ?
#
loop_
_entity_poly.entity_id
_entity_poly.type
_entity_poly.pdbx_seq_one_letter_code
_entity_poly.pdbx_strand_id
1 'polypeptide(L)'
;AHFAGMKDAPLDHLPPRLKDLAAKMQTGYDMKHHAQESGSHLGAVPDDFVDWFSICGPPAKCRERLAELLGMGLDHVYQLGGSPVAHPHGARQEAMVRQAALYASDVMPHFR
;
A
#
# COMPACT_ATOMS: atom_id res chain seq x y z
N ALA A 1 -7.78 -2.18 4.74
CA ALA A 1 -8.30 -3.07 3.68
C ALA A 1 -8.35 -4.54 4.09
N HIS A 2 -7.37 -5.08 4.82
CA HIS A 2 -7.29 -6.52 5.13
C HIS A 2 -8.57 -7.12 5.74
N PHE A 3 -9.19 -6.47 6.73
CA PHE A 3 -10.39 -7.00 7.38
C PHE A 3 -11.65 -7.03 6.50
N ALA A 4 -11.74 -6.15 5.50
CA ALA A 4 -12.88 -6.13 4.57
C ALA A 4 -12.86 -7.32 3.59
N GLY A 5 -11.68 -7.86 3.31
CA GLY A 5 -11.51 -9.03 2.43
C GLY A 5 -11.60 -10.38 3.15
N MET A 6 -11.84 -10.41 4.46
CA MET A 6 -12.04 -11.66 5.20
C MET A 6 -13.39 -12.27 4.83
N LYS A 7 -13.42 -13.61 4.76
CA LYS A 7 -14.65 -14.36 4.54
C LYS A 7 -15.74 -13.91 5.52
N ASP A 8 -16.95 -13.69 4.98
CA ASP A 8 -18.15 -13.26 5.71
C ASP A 8 -18.09 -11.84 6.34
N ALA A 9 -17.06 -11.04 6.03
CA ALA A 9 -17.02 -9.63 6.45
C ALA A 9 -18.13 -8.82 5.73
N PRO A 10 -18.88 -7.97 6.44
CA PRO A 10 -19.94 -7.18 5.83
C PRO A 10 -19.37 -6.14 4.86
N LEU A 11 -19.90 -6.09 3.64
CA LEU A 11 -19.38 -5.20 2.59
C LEU A 11 -20.22 -3.93 2.40
N ASP A 12 -21.44 -3.88 2.93
CA ASP A 12 -22.44 -2.86 2.57
C ASP A 12 -21.97 -1.43 2.82
N HIS A 13 -21.25 -1.22 3.91
CA HIS A 13 -20.71 0.07 4.35
C HIS A 13 -19.46 0.52 3.58
N LEU A 14 -18.89 -0.32 2.73
CA LEU A 14 -17.66 0.00 2.01
C LEU A 14 -17.94 0.95 0.83
N PRO A 15 -17.01 1.87 0.54
CA PRO A 15 -17.05 2.66 -0.69
C PRO A 15 -17.16 1.78 -1.93
N PRO A 16 -17.86 2.21 -3.00
CA PRO A 16 -18.02 1.40 -4.22
C PRO A 16 -16.70 0.88 -4.79
N ARG A 17 -15.65 1.71 -4.81
CA ARG A 17 -14.30 1.36 -5.29
C ARG A 17 -13.62 0.24 -4.48
N LEU A 18 -14.01 0.03 -3.23
CA LEU A 18 -13.45 -1.00 -2.35
C LEU A 18 -14.32 -2.28 -2.33
N LYS A 19 -15.63 -2.15 -2.51
CA LYS A 19 -16.60 -3.24 -2.37
C LYS A 19 -16.31 -4.41 -3.31
N ASP A 20 -16.04 -4.12 -4.59
CA ASP A 20 -15.77 -5.16 -5.59
C ASP A 20 -14.46 -5.92 -5.33
N LEU A 21 -13.41 -5.20 -4.93
CA LEU A 21 -12.13 -5.81 -4.58
C LEU A 21 -12.27 -6.64 -3.30
N ALA A 22 -12.97 -6.13 -2.29
CA ALA A 22 -13.22 -6.85 -1.04
C ALA A 22 -13.98 -8.17 -1.30
N ALA A 23 -15.05 -8.14 -2.10
CA ALA A 23 -15.79 -9.36 -2.48
C ALA A 23 -14.89 -10.41 -3.16
N LYS A 24 -14.03 -9.98 -4.09
CA LYS A 24 -13.04 -10.89 -4.73
C LYS A 24 -12.07 -11.48 -3.72
N MET A 25 -11.62 -10.69 -2.75
CA MET A 25 -10.70 -11.16 -1.71
C MET A 25 -11.35 -12.19 -0.79
N GLN A 26 -12.65 -12.10 -0.48
CA GLN A 26 -13.32 -13.09 0.38
C GLN A 26 -13.27 -14.52 -0.15
N THR A 27 -13.19 -14.71 -1.47
CA THR A 27 -13.14 -16.03 -2.10
C THR A 27 -11.79 -16.35 -2.73
N GLY A 28 -11.02 -15.34 -3.12
CA GLY A 28 -9.78 -15.47 -3.89
C GLY A 28 -8.49 -15.24 -3.11
N TYR A 29 -8.56 -15.01 -1.79
CA TYR A 29 -7.37 -14.77 -0.99
C TYR A 29 -6.51 -16.04 -0.82
N ASP A 30 -5.26 -15.95 -1.28
CA ASP A 30 -4.27 -17.02 -1.08
C ASP A 30 -3.66 -16.95 0.32
N MET A 31 -4.29 -17.64 1.27
CA MET A 31 -3.81 -17.73 2.65
C MET A 31 -2.49 -18.50 2.79
N LYS A 32 -2.16 -19.40 1.86
CA LYS A 32 -0.93 -20.20 1.92
C LYS A 32 0.31 -19.34 1.66
N HIS A 33 0.16 -18.36 0.79
CA HIS A 33 1.20 -17.37 0.48
C HIS A 33 0.87 -15.99 1.08
N HIS A 34 0.21 -15.98 2.25
CA HIS A 34 -0.07 -14.73 2.97
C HIS A 34 1.24 -13.98 3.26
N ALA A 35 1.22 -12.66 3.00
CA ALA A 35 2.37 -11.77 3.11
C ALA A 35 3.61 -12.19 2.28
N GLN A 36 3.43 -13.05 1.27
CA GLN A 36 4.47 -13.43 0.33
C GLN A 36 4.21 -12.79 -1.04
N GLU A 37 5.27 -12.40 -1.73
CA GLU A 37 5.21 -11.78 -3.07
C GLU A 37 4.64 -12.72 -4.14
N SER A 38 4.58 -14.03 -3.85
CA SER A 38 4.02 -15.07 -4.71
C SER A 38 2.52 -15.30 -4.51
N GLY A 39 1.85 -14.54 -3.64
CA GLY A 39 0.41 -14.65 -3.43
C GLY A 39 -0.38 -14.35 -4.69
N SER A 40 -1.16 -15.32 -5.19
CA SER A 40 -1.94 -15.15 -6.43
C SER A 40 -2.95 -14.01 -6.36
N HIS A 41 -3.45 -13.70 -5.15
CA HIS A 41 -4.37 -12.59 -4.91
C HIS A 41 -3.77 -11.20 -5.17
N LEU A 42 -2.44 -11.06 -5.19
CA LEU A 42 -1.78 -9.78 -5.46
C LEU A 42 -2.09 -9.26 -6.87
N GLY A 43 -2.16 -10.15 -7.86
CA GLY A 43 -2.51 -9.79 -9.24
C GLY A 43 -3.97 -9.35 -9.43
N ALA A 44 -4.83 -9.52 -8.42
CA ALA A 44 -6.21 -9.07 -8.47
C ALA A 44 -6.38 -7.60 -8.01
N VAL A 45 -5.32 -6.97 -7.51
CA VAL A 45 -5.33 -5.56 -7.06
C VAL A 45 -4.89 -4.64 -8.20
N PRO A 46 -5.80 -3.81 -8.75
CA PRO A 46 -5.46 -2.90 -9.84
C PRO A 46 -4.54 -1.74 -9.42
N ASP A 47 -3.70 -1.25 -10.34
CA ASP A 47 -2.79 -0.12 -10.07
C ASP A 47 -3.53 1.16 -9.68
N ASP A 48 -4.68 1.44 -10.27
CA ASP A 48 -5.51 2.62 -9.94
C ASP A 48 -6.12 2.51 -8.53
N PHE A 49 -6.41 1.29 -8.06
CA PHE A 49 -6.77 1.06 -6.68
C PHE A 49 -5.60 1.31 -5.74
N VAL A 50 -4.39 0.84 -6.08
CA VAL A 50 -3.17 1.10 -5.29
C VAL A 50 -2.87 2.60 -5.21
N ASP A 51 -3.01 3.31 -6.32
CA ASP A 51 -2.86 4.77 -6.43
C ASP A 51 -3.87 5.51 -5.54
N TRP A 52 -5.11 5.05 -5.51
CA TRP A 52 -6.17 5.64 -4.69
C TRP A 52 -6.01 5.35 -3.19
N PHE A 53 -5.69 4.12 -2.84
CA PHE A 53 -5.69 3.64 -1.45
C PHE A 53 -4.38 3.92 -0.70
N SER A 54 -3.28 4.16 -1.42
CA SER A 54 -1.95 4.32 -0.82
C SER A 54 -1.22 5.57 -1.33
N ILE A 55 -0.11 5.90 -0.69
CA ILE A 55 0.85 6.90 -1.19
C ILE A 55 2.08 6.15 -1.69
N CYS A 56 2.08 5.80 -2.97
CA CYS A 56 3.19 5.12 -3.64
C CYS A 56 3.59 5.83 -4.93
N GLY A 57 4.89 5.93 -5.19
CA GLY A 57 5.43 6.53 -6.40
C GLY A 57 6.62 7.46 -6.14
N PRO A 58 6.89 8.40 -7.06
CA PRO A 58 8.01 9.33 -6.94
C PRO A 58 7.90 10.24 -5.71
N PRO A 59 9.03 10.75 -5.16
CA PRO A 59 9.03 11.63 -4.00
C PRO A 59 8.09 12.83 -4.11
N ALA A 60 7.97 13.43 -5.30
CA ALA A 60 7.07 14.57 -5.54
C ALA A 60 5.61 14.24 -5.21
N LYS A 61 5.11 13.11 -5.70
CA LYS A 61 3.76 12.62 -5.40
C LYS A 61 3.61 12.31 -3.91
N CYS A 62 4.61 11.68 -3.31
CA CYS A 62 4.57 11.38 -1.88
C CYS A 62 4.47 12.65 -1.04
N ARG A 63 5.19 13.71 -1.41
CA ARG A 63 5.08 15.01 -0.73
C ARG A 63 3.71 15.62 -0.89
N GLU A 64 3.19 15.71 -2.10
CA GLU A 64 1.88 16.30 -2.38
C GLU A 64 0.77 15.62 -1.56
N ARG A 65 0.68 14.29 -1.67
CA ARG A 65 -0.38 13.51 -1.00
C ARG A 65 -0.23 13.51 0.52
N LEU A 66 1.00 13.46 1.04
CA LEU A 66 1.23 13.55 2.48
C LEU A 66 0.88 14.94 3.01
N ALA A 67 1.22 16.01 2.30
CA ALA A 67 0.89 17.38 2.68
C ALA A 67 -0.62 17.60 2.83
N GLU A 68 -1.43 17.05 1.91
CA GLU A 68 -2.89 17.07 2.02
C GLU A 68 -3.37 16.44 3.34
N LEU A 69 -2.86 15.25 3.68
CA LEU A 69 -3.26 14.53 4.88
C LEU A 69 -2.81 15.22 6.17
N LEU A 70 -1.59 15.76 6.20
CA LEU A 70 -1.11 16.56 7.35
C LEU A 70 -1.96 17.83 7.52
N GLY A 71 -2.37 18.47 6.41
CA GLY A 71 -3.29 19.60 6.42
C GLY A 71 -4.68 19.29 6.99
N MET A 72 -5.06 18.02 7.08
CA MET A 72 -6.29 17.57 7.72
C MET A 72 -6.14 17.32 9.24
N GLY A 73 -4.94 17.51 9.80
CA GLY A 73 -4.66 17.37 11.23
C GLY A 73 -4.08 16.02 11.65
N LEU A 74 -3.39 15.30 10.76
CA LEU A 74 -2.62 14.13 11.16
C LEU A 74 -1.28 14.54 11.78
N ASP A 75 -1.05 14.21 13.05
CA ASP A 75 0.21 14.50 13.76
C ASP A 75 1.22 13.34 13.71
N HIS A 76 0.75 12.11 13.50
CA HIS A 76 1.58 10.91 13.51
C HIS A 76 1.30 10.02 12.30
N VAL A 77 2.34 9.76 11.51
CA VAL A 77 2.25 8.93 10.30
C VAL A 77 3.27 7.80 10.40
N TYR A 78 2.77 6.57 10.38
CA TYR A 78 3.60 5.37 10.29
C TYR A 78 3.77 4.98 8.82
N GLN A 79 4.99 5.09 8.32
CA GLN A 79 5.33 4.55 7.01
C GLN A 79 5.40 3.03 7.11
N LEU A 80 4.47 2.34 6.44
CA LEU A 80 4.63 0.92 6.17
C LEU A 80 5.59 0.77 4.98
N GLY A 81 6.82 0.36 5.26
CA GLY A 81 7.84 0.19 4.21
C GLY A 81 7.52 -0.95 3.25
N GLY A 82 8.27 -1.01 2.15
CA GLY A 82 8.17 -2.07 1.15
C GLY A 82 9.41 -2.10 0.27
N SER A 83 9.34 -2.85 -0.83
CA SER A 83 10.35 -2.79 -1.86
C SER A 83 9.68 -2.61 -3.21
N PRO A 84 10.17 -1.72 -4.08
CA PRO A 84 9.69 -1.64 -5.46
C PRO A 84 10.13 -2.85 -6.30
N VAL A 85 10.94 -3.76 -5.73
CA VAL A 85 11.42 -4.97 -6.38
C VAL A 85 10.97 -6.17 -5.55
N ALA A 86 10.13 -7.03 -6.12
CA ALA A 86 9.63 -8.22 -5.42
C ALA A 86 10.68 -9.34 -5.32
N HIS A 87 11.47 -9.57 -6.38
CA HIS A 87 12.49 -10.63 -6.45
C HIS A 87 13.62 -10.24 -7.41
N PRO A 88 14.82 -10.83 -7.28
CA PRO A 88 15.26 -11.79 -6.26
C PRO A 88 15.50 -11.14 -4.90
N HIS A 89 15.69 -11.96 -3.85
CA HIS A 89 15.79 -11.49 -2.46
C HIS A 89 16.86 -10.40 -2.26
N GLY A 90 18.06 -10.56 -2.84
CA GLY A 90 19.12 -9.54 -2.73
C GLY A 90 18.69 -8.18 -3.29
N ALA A 91 18.21 -8.16 -4.54
CA ALA A 91 17.75 -6.93 -5.18
C ALA A 91 16.57 -6.28 -4.43
N ARG A 92 15.67 -7.09 -3.86
CA ARG A 92 14.57 -6.62 -3.00
C ARG A 92 15.09 -5.90 -1.77
N GLN A 93 16.06 -6.47 -1.05
CA GLN A 93 16.62 -5.86 0.16
C GLN A 93 17.32 -4.55 -0.14
N GLU A 94 18.14 -4.52 -1.18
CA GLU A 94 18.81 -3.28 -1.59
C GLU A 94 17.81 -2.20 -2.01
N ALA A 95 16.76 -2.58 -2.76
CA ALA A 95 15.74 -1.64 -3.20
C ALA A 95 14.92 -1.10 -2.01
N MET A 96 14.64 -1.92 -0.99
CA MET A 96 14.02 -1.47 0.26
C MET A 96 14.88 -0.42 0.98
N VAL A 97 16.19 -0.67 1.11
CA VAL A 97 17.12 0.29 1.74
C VAL A 97 17.19 1.59 0.93
N ARG A 98 17.32 1.50 -0.40
CA ARG A 98 17.32 2.68 -1.29
C ARG A 98 16.03 3.48 -1.19
N GLN A 99 14.88 2.82 -1.14
CA GLN A 99 13.57 3.47 -1.01
C GLN A 99 13.41 4.17 0.34
N ALA A 100 13.90 3.56 1.43
CA ALA A 100 13.91 4.19 2.74
C ALA A 100 14.82 5.44 2.77
N ALA A 101 16.03 5.33 2.21
CA ALA A 101 16.96 6.46 2.09
C ALA A 101 16.36 7.60 1.27
N LEU A 102 15.78 7.30 0.10
CA LEU A 102 15.13 8.29 -0.76
C LEU A 102 13.97 8.99 -0.06
N TYR A 103 13.14 8.25 0.69
CA TYR A 103 12.06 8.85 1.45
C TYR A 103 12.58 9.79 2.55
N ALA A 104 13.63 9.37 3.25
CA ALA A 104 14.26 10.15 4.31
C ALA A 104 14.95 11.43 3.78
N SER A 105 15.53 11.40 2.57
CA SER A 105 16.21 12.56 1.99
C SER A 105 15.26 13.49 1.23
N ASP A 106 14.30 12.95 0.49
CA ASP A 106 13.54 13.72 -0.50
C ASP A 106 12.08 13.97 -0.11
N VAL A 107 11.55 13.27 0.90
CA VAL A 107 10.17 13.46 1.37
C VAL A 107 10.15 14.06 2.77
N MET A 108 10.72 13.38 3.77
CA MET A 108 10.63 13.79 5.17
C MET A 108 11.04 15.24 5.45
N PRO A 109 12.14 15.79 4.88
CA PRO A 109 12.60 17.14 5.25
C PRO A 109 11.66 18.28 4.82
N HIS A 110 10.64 17.98 4.02
CA HIS A 110 9.63 18.94 3.59
C HIS A 110 8.50 19.11 4.61
N PHE A 111 8.47 18.25 5.63
CA PHE A 111 7.47 18.25 6.69
C PHE A 111 8.17 18.45 8.04
N ARG A 112 7.52 19.17 8.94
CA ARG A 112 8.02 19.49 10.29
C ARG A 112 7.19 18.77 11.33
#